data_AF-A0A958GKU2-F1
#
_entry.id   AF-A0A958GKU2-F1
#
_cell.length_a   1.000
_cell.length_b   1.000
_cell.length_c   1.000
_cell.angle_alpha   90.00
_cell.angle_beta   90.00
_cell.angle_gamma   90.00
#
_symmetry.space_group_name_H-M   'P 1'
#
loop_
_entity.id
_entity.type
_entity.pdbx_description
1 polymer ?
#
loop_
_entity_poly.entity_id
_entity_poly.type
_entity_poly.pdbx_seq_one_letter_code
_entity_poly.pdbx_strand_id
1 'polypeptide(L)' 'MATKSSKNNYPLPLARALRKFGGDIKDARRRRRISVAVMAERASISRVTLNKIEKGDPGVSFG' A
#
# COMPACT_ATOMS: atom_id res chain seq x y z
N MET A 1 14.46 10.01 9.01
CA MET A 1 13.15 9.88 8.33
C MET A 1 13.27 8.80 7.26
N ALA A 2 12.88 7.56 7.62
CA ALA A 2 12.71 6.33 6.83
C ALA A 2 12.96 5.16 7.81
N THR A 3 11.89 4.68 8.46
CA THR A 3 12.00 3.55 9.38
C THR A 3 12.36 2.28 8.60
N LYS A 4 13.54 1.77 8.95
CA LYS A 4 14.13 0.48 8.59
C LYS A 4 13.06 -0.63 8.60
N SER A 5 12.90 -1.29 7.46
CA SER A 5 12.10 -2.51 7.30
C SER A 5 12.58 -3.57 8.27
N SER A 6 11.97 -3.63 9.46
CA SER A 6 12.05 -4.80 10.30
C SER A 6 11.35 -5.93 9.55
N LYS A 7 12.03 -7.06 9.38
CA LYS A 7 11.40 -8.33 8.98
C LYS A 7 10.44 -8.72 10.11
N ASN A 8 9.30 -8.05 10.18
CA ASN A 8 8.38 -8.24 11.28
C ASN A 8 7.64 -9.56 11.05
N ASN A 9 7.71 -10.39 12.07
CA ASN A 9 7.15 -11.72 12.18
C ASN A 9 5.62 -11.62 12.37
N TYR A 10 4.92 -11.05 11.38
CA TYR A 10 3.47 -10.90 11.44
C TYR A 10 2.80 -12.27 11.26
N PRO A 11 1.69 -12.53 11.96
CA PRO A 11 0.93 -13.75 11.76
C PRO A 11 0.48 -13.84 10.28
N LEU A 12 0.64 -15.03 9.68
CA LEU A 12 0.34 -15.29 8.25
C LEU A 12 -1.02 -14.73 7.78
N PRO A 13 -2.10 -14.76 8.58
CA PRO A 13 -3.38 -14.15 8.20
C PRO A 13 -3.28 -12.65 7.93
N LEU A 14 -2.50 -11.90 8.72
CA LEU A 14 -2.34 -10.44 8.56
C LEU A 14 -1.59 -10.12 7.27
N ALA A 15 -0.49 -10.83 6.98
CA ALA A 15 0.25 -10.66 5.73
C ALA A 15 -0.63 -10.96 4.50
N ARG A 16 -1.49 -11.99 4.58
CA ARG A 16 -2.46 -12.30 3.51
C ARG A 16 -3.53 -11.21 3.35
N ALA A 17 -4.06 -10.71 4.46
CA ALA A 17 -5.06 -9.65 4.46
C ALA A 17 -4.50 -8.35 3.85
N LEU A 18 -3.29 -7.94 4.24
CA LEU A 18 -2.62 -6.76 3.71
C LEU A 18 -2.32 -6.89 2.22
N ARG A 19 -1.85 -8.06 1.77
CA ARG A 19 -1.63 -8.32 0.35
C ARG A 19 -2.94 -8.26 -0.46
N LYS A 20 -4.03 -8.81 0.08
CA LYS A 20 -5.35 -8.73 -0.54
C LYS A 20 -5.81 -7.27 -0.64
N PHE A 21 -5.73 -6.54 0.46
CA PHE A 21 -6.08 -5.13 0.52
C PHE A 21 -5.30 -4.27 -0.49
N GLY A 22 -3.98 -4.45 -0.58
CA GLY A 22 -3.16 -3.76 -1.59
C GLY A 22 -3.56 -4.10 -3.03
N GLY A 23 -3.90 -5.37 -3.29
CA GLY A 23 -4.46 -5.83 -4.56
C GLY A 23 -5.78 -5.16 -4.89
N ASP A 24 -6.71 -5.11 -3.93
CA ASP A 24 -8.02 -4.47 -4.08
C ASP A 24 -7.88 -2.96 -4.38
N ILE A 25 -6.92 -2.27 -3.74
CA ILE A 25 -6.60 -0.86 -4.04
C ILE A 25 -6.12 -0.70 -5.49
N LYS A 26 -5.18 -1.54 -5.91
CA LYS A 26 -4.64 -1.50 -7.28
C LYS A 26 -5.73 -1.76 -8.31
N ASP A 27 -6.62 -2.70 -8.04
CA ASP A 27 -7.75 -3.02 -8.89
C ASP A 27 -8.78 -1.89 -8.92
N ALA A 28 -9.12 -1.31 -7.77
CA ALA A 28 -9.99 -0.14 -7.70
C ALA A 28 -9.40 1.04 -8.49
N ARG A 29 -8.09 1.28 -8.39
CA ARG A 29 -7.39 2.33 -9.15
C ARG A 29 -7.48 2.07 -10.66
N ARG A 30 -7.23 0.84 -11.09
CA ARG A 30 -7.32 0.42 -12.50
C ARG A 30 -8.73 0.55 -13.04
N ARG A 31 -9.74 0.10 -12.29
CA ARG A 31 -11.17 0.22 -12.65
C ARG A 31 -11.59 1.68 -12.82
N ARG A 32 -11.11 2.57 -11.95
CA ARG A 32 -11.37 4.01 -12.01
C ARG A 32 -10.49 4.76 -13.02
N ARG A 33 -9.57 4.07 -13.71
CA ARG A 33 -8.59 4.65 -14.65
C ARG A 33 -7.76 5.80 -14.04
N ILE A 34 -7.45 5.71 -12.75
CA ILE A 34 -6.65 6.73 -12.05
C ILE A 34 -5.18 6.34 -12.14
N SER A 35 -4.32 7.30 -12.50
CA SER A 35 -2.87 7.07 -12.51
C SER A 35 -2.33 6.98 -11.08
N VAL A 36 -1.22 6.26 -10.88
CA VAL A 36 -0.54 6.18 -9.57
C VAL A 36 -0.19 7.58 -9.06
N ALA A 37 0.24 8.48 -9.94
CA ALA A 37 0.56 9.86 -9.59
C ALA A 37 -0.65 10.60 -9.03
N VAL A 38 -1.77 10.59 -9.76
CA VAL A 38 -3.00 11.31 -9.37
C VAL A 38 -3.59 10.73 -8.09
N MET A 39 -3.56 9.41 -7.90
CA MET A 39 -4.04 8.79 -6.67
C MET A 39 -3.16 9.15 -5.47
N ALA A 40 -1.84 9.16 -5.65
CA ALA A 40 -0.89 9.55 -4.61
C ALA A 40 -1.08 11.02 -4.20
N GLU A 41 -1.26 11.91 -5.19
CA GLU A 41 -1.56 13.32 -4.97
C GLU A 41 -2.90 13.53 -4.23
N ARG A 42 -3.96 12.84 -4.65
CA ARG A 42 -5.28 12.91 -3.99
C ARG A 42 -5.27 12.40 -2.55
N ALA A 43 -4.41 11.43 -2.25
CA ALA A 43 -4.24 10.88 -0.92
C ALA A 43 -3.15 11.59 -0.10
N SER A 44 -2.54 12.66 -0.62
CA SER A 44 -1.43 13.39 0.03
C SER A 44 -0.26 12.49 0.45
N ILE A 45 0.04 11.46 -0.33
CA ILE A 45 1.14 10.51 -0.09
C ILE A 45 2.12 10.49 -1.25
N SER A 46 3.33 9.99 -0.99
CA SER A 46 4.30 9.78 -2.06
C SER A 46 3.90 8.61 -2.97
N ARG A 47 4.32 8.66 -4.25
CA ARG A 47 4.17 7.54 -5.20
C ARG A 47 4.79 6.24 -4.68
N VAL A 48 5.89 6.36 -3.93
CA VAL A 48 6.59 5.23 -3.31
C VAL A 48 5.73 4.60 -2.21
N THR A 49 5.08 5.42 -1.39
CA THR A 49 4.13 4.97 -0.36
C THR A 49 2.94 4.24 -0.99
N LEU A 50 2.34 4.81 -2.04
CA LEU A 50 1.24 4.16 -2.75
C LEU A 50 1.64 2.80 -3.34
N ASN A 51 2.85 2.71 -3.92
CA ASN A 51 3.37 1.43 -4.42
C ASN A 51 3.61 0.39 -3.30
N LYS A 52 3.99 0.82 -2.11
CA LYS A 52 4.12 -0.06 -0.93
C LYS A 52 2.76 -0.55 -0.45
N ILE A 53 1.77 0.33 -0.42
CA ILE A 53 0.37 -0.01 -0.10
C ILE A 53 -0.17 -1.04 -1.10
N GLU A 54 -0.01 -0.83 -2.42
CA GLU A 54 -0.46 -1.78 -3.45
C GLU A 54 0.23 -3.16 -3.34
N LYS A 55 1.44 -3.21 -2.76
CA LYS A 55 2.18 -4.45 -2.51
C LYS A 55 1.77 -5.13 -1.18
N GLY A 56 0.99 -4.45 -0.34
CA GLY A 56 0.62 -4.94 0.99
C GLY A 56 1.76 -4.88 2.00
N ASP A 57 2.66 -3.89 1.88
CA ASP A 57 3.73 -3.67 2.83
C ASP A 57 3.13 -3.29 4.21
N PRO A 58 3.38 -4.03 5.29
CA PRO A 58 2.90 -3.70 6.63
C PRO A 58 3.61 -2.49 7.25
N GLY A 59 4.70 -2.00 6.66
CA GLY A 59 5.46 -0.85 7.15
C GLY A 59 4.87 0.52 6.79
N VAL A 60 3.76 0.57 6.06
CA VAL A 60 3.03 1.81 5.77
C VAL A 60 1.94 2.03 6.82
N SER A 61 1.95 3.21 7.44
CA SER A 61 0.91 3.62 8.38
C SER A 61 -0.40 3.88 7.64
N PHE A 62 -1.45 3.16 8.04
CA PHE A 62 -2.83 3.42 7.67
C PHE A 62 -3.48 4.20 8.82
N GLY A 63 -3.21 5.50 8.89
CA GLY A 63 -3.71 6.41 9.93
C GLY A 63 -4.45 7.57 9.32
#